data_AF-A0A1M7HXD4-F1
#
_entry.id   AF-A0A1M7HXD4-F1
#
_cell.length_a   1.000
_cell.length_b   1.000
_cell.length_c   1.000
_cell.angle_alpha   90.00
_cell.angle_beta   90.00
_cell.angle_gamma   90.00
#
_symmetry.space_group_name_H-M   'P 1'
#
loop_
_entity.id
_entity.type
_entity.pdbx_description
1 polymer ?
#
loop_
_entity_poly.entity_id
_entity_poly.type
_entity_poly.pdbx_seq_one_letter_code
_entity_poly.pdbx_strand_id
1 'polypeptide(L)'
;MVLRTCVTNPITKTQARKNHKNESAANRRFCFYIAIMKQLLLAAAICACSFLQAKAQQPSTFKAVYQLNSDDDKVIRATLRNISNALSDPRLQNRLTVELVAHGSGVAVFQKSKPYEQLLQDLKAKGVILVECENTLKERNISKSELFPFIQYTPSGNGELIIKQTEGWAYIHP
;
A
#
# COMPACT_ATOMS: atom_id res chain seq x y z
N MET A 1 -1.60 13.82 103.38
CA MET A 1 -1.04 12.55 102.87
C MET A 1 -2.11 11.83 102.06
N VAL A 2 -2.19 12.06 100.74
CA VAL A 2 -2.69 11.06 99.77
C VAL A 2 -1.92 11.34 98.47
N LEU A 3 -1.16 10.33 98.03
CA LEU A 3 -0.28 10.38 96.88
C LEU A 3 -1.08 10.47 95.57
N ARG A 4 -0.57 11.30 94.65
CA ARG A 4 -0.85 11.22 93.21
C ARG A 4 -0.51 9.82 92.71
N THR A 5 -1.45 9.15 92.04
CA THR A 5 -1.13 8.04 91.14
C THR A 5 -1.36 8.49 89.70
N CYS A 6 -0.26 8.72 88.99
CA CYS A 6 -0.24 8.79 87.53
C CYS A 6 -0.57 7.40 86.97
N VAL A 7 -1.74 7.25 86.33
CA VAL A 7 -2.03 6.09 85.49
C VAL A 7 -1.50 6.40 84.09
N THR A 8 -0.26 6.03 83.80
CA THR A 8 0.22 5.96 82.42
C THR A 8 -0.15 4.59 81.85
N ASN A 9 -1.11 4.58 80.92
CA ASN A 9 -1.46 3.38 80.17
C ASN A 9 -0.29 3.01 79.23
N PRO A 10 0.40 1.86 79.39
CA PRO A 10 1.49 1.50 78.51
C PRO A 10 0.87 0.96 77.22
N ILE A 11 0.82 1.78 76.18
CA ILE A 11 0.71 1.25 74.81
C ILE A 11 1.94 0.36 74.63
N THR A 12 1.73 -0.95 74.74
CA THR A 12 2.82 -1.92 74.68
C THR A 12 3.51 -1.79 73.33
N LYS A 13 4.85 -1.76 73.33
CA LYS A 13 5.70 -1.62 72.13
C LYS A 13 5.32 -2.58 70.99
N THR A 14 4.63 -3.68 71.33
CA THR A 14 4.11 -4.70 70.41
C THR A 14 2.93 -4.19 69.56
N GLN A 15 2.00 -3.40 70.12
CA GLN A 15 0.85 -2.86 69.39
C GLN A 15 1.27 -1.78 68.39
N ALA A 16 2.18 -0.88 68.81
CA ALA A 16 2.76 0.14 67.94
C ALA A 16 3.58 -0.46 66.79
N ARG A 17 4.36 -1.53 67.04
CA ARG A 17 5.11 -2.26 65.99
C ARG A 17 4.19 -2.98 64.99
N LYS A 18 3.05 -3.51 65.42
CA LYS A 18 2.06 -4.13 64.50
C LYS A 18 1.38 -3.08 63.63
N ASN A 19 0.99 -1.94 64.19
CA ASN A 19 0.39 -0.83 63.43
C ASN A 19 1.39 -0.24 62.41
N HIS A 20 2.65 0.00 62.82
CA HIS A 20 3.69 0.51 61.93
C HIS A 20 4.10 -0.49 60.81
N LYS A 21 4.00 -1.80 61.06
CA LYS A 21 4.18 -2.84 60.02
C LYS A 21 3.00 -2.90 59.05
N ASN A 22 1.78 -2.73 59.54
CA ASN A 22 0.57 -2.69 58.69
C ASN A 22 0.51 -1.42 57.83
N GLU A 23 0.85 -0.26 58.37
CA GLU A 23 0.98 0.99 57.60
C GLU A 23 2.10 0.92 56.56
N SER A 24 3.25 0.32 56.91
CA SER A 24 4.33 0.09 55.94
C SER A 24 3.93 -0.87 54.81
N ALA A 25 3.12 -1.89 55.10
CA ALA A 25 2.60 -2.81 54.09
C ALA A 25 1.52 -2.16 53.20
N ALA A 26 0.66 -1.31 53.78
CA ALA A 26 -0.36 -0.55 53.05
C ALA A 26 0.28 0.49 52.12
N ASN A 27 1.30 1.23 52.58
CA ASN A 27 2.03 2.19 51.74
C ASN A 27 2.82 1.50 50.62
N ARG A 28 3.39 0.31 50.87
CA ARG A 28 4.01 -0.49 49.81
C ARG A 28 2.97 -0.90 48.76
N ARG A 29 1.81 -1.42 49.17
CA ARG A 29 0.71 -1.78 48.26
C ARG A 29 0.20 -0.58 47.47
N PHE A 30 0.05 0.58 48.12
CA PHE A 30 -0.36 1.83 47.48
C PHE A 30 0.66 2.32 46.43
N CYS A 31 1.96 2.26 46.75
CA CYS A 31 3.02 2.55 45.78
C CYS A 31 3.03 1.56 44.60
N PHE A 32 2.77 0.27 44.83
CA PHE A 32 2.62 -0.72 43.76
C PHE A 32 1.41 -0.42 42.85
N TYR A 33 0.26 -0.03 43.41
CA TYR A 33 -0.91 0.36 42.61
C TYR A 33 -0.65 1.62 41.78
N ILE A 34 0.00 2.64 42.34
CA ILE A 34 0.38 3.84 41.58
C ILE A 34 1.35 3.49 40.45
N ALA A 35 2.32 2.60 40.68
CA ALA A 35 3.26 2.16 39.65
C ALA A 35 2.55 1.40 38.50
N ILE A 36 1.62 0.50 38.82
CA ILE A 36 0.82 -0.26 37.84
C ILE A 36 -0.10 0.68 37.04
N MET A 37 -0.78 1.62 37.71
CA MET A 37 -1.65 2.60 37.05
C MET A 37 -0.87 3.53 36.12
N LYS A 38 0.36 3.92 36.50
CA LYS A 38 1.24 4.75 35.67
C LYS A 38 1.75 3.98 34.43
N GLN A 39 2.03 2.69 34.57
CA GLN A 39 2.38 1.81 33.46
C GLN A 39 1.20 1.59 32.49
N LEU A 40 -0.02 1.41 33.01
CA LEU A 40 -1.23 1.28 32.21
C LEU A 40 -1.55 2.57 31.43
N LEU A 41 -1.40 3.73 32.05
CA LEU A 41 -1.60 5.03 31.38
C LEU A 41 -0.55 5.28 30.28
N LEU A 42 0.70 4.89 30.51
CA LEU A 42 1.76 5.01 29.50
C LEU A 42 1.52 4.09 28.29
N ALA A 43 1.06 2.85 28.54
CA ALA A 43 0.71 1.90 27.48
C ALA A 43 -0.50 2.39 26.65
N ALA A 44 -1.52 2.98 27.29
CA ALA A 44 -2.67 3.55 26.60
C ALA A 44 -2.29 4.75 25.71
N ALA A 45 -1.37 5.61 26.17
CA ALA A 45 -0.86 6.74 25.38
C ALA A 45 -0.06 6.29 24.15
N ILE A 46 0.79 5.26 24.30
CA ILE A 46 1.54 4.68 23.17
C ILE A 46 0.58 4.02 22.16
N CYS A 47 -0.45 3.33 22.64
CA CYS A 47 -1.47 2.72 21.79
C CYS A 47 -2.24 3.77 20.96
N ALA A 48 -2.62 4.90 21.58
CA ALA A 48 -3.31 5.98 20.89
C ALA A 48 -2.46 6.69 19.81
N CYS A 49 -1.15 6.83 20.03
CA CYS A 49 -0.23 7.42 19.03
C CYS A 49 -0.10 6.55 17.77
N SER A 50 -0.17 5.22 17.89
CA SER A 50 -0.06 4.30 16.76
C SER A 50 -1.23 4.40 15.77
N PHE A 51 -2.42 4.83 16.21
CA PHE A 51 -3.59 4.99 15.33
C PHE A 51 -3.55 6.27 14.49
N LEU A 52 -2.82 7.30 14.93
CA LEU A 52 -2.75 8.59 14.23
C LEU A 52 -1.77 8.58 13.05
N GLN A 53 -0.83 7.62 13.00
CA GLN A 53 0.20 7.57 11.97
C GLN A 53 -0.23 6.87 10.66
N ALA A 54 -1.46 6.34 10.61
CA ALA A 54 -1.98 5.63 9.44
C ALA A 54 -2.71 6.52 8.41
N LYS A 55 -2.44 7.83 8.39
CA LYS A 55 -2.74 8.62 7.18
C LYS A 55 -1.67 8.29 6.14
N ALA A 56 -1.90 7.21 5.40
CA ALA A 56 -1.03 6.76 4.31
C ALA A 56 -0.67 7.94 3.39
N GLN A 57 0.62 8.29 3.37
CA GLN A 57 1.23 9.18 2.39
C GLN A 57 0.82 8.71 1.00
N GLN A 58 -0.04 9.46 0.32
CA GLN A 58 -0.48 9.10 -1.01
C GLN A 58 0.73 9.07 -1.95
N PRO A 59 0.88 8.05 -2.81
CA PRO A 59 1.97 8.02 -3.77
C PRO A 59 2.02 9.33 -4.57
N SER A 60 3.22 9.91 -4.69
CA SER A 60 3.43 11.11 -5.52
C SER A 60 3.20 10.82 -7.00
N THR A 61 3.41 9.57 -7.42
CA THR A 61 3.20 9.07 -8.78
C THR A 61 2.62 7.66 -8.74
N PHE A 62 1.80 7.33 -9.73
CA PHE A 62 1.22 6.02 -9.96
C PHE A 62 1.79 5.43 -11.24
N LYS A 63 1.92 4.10 -11.28
CA LYS A 63 2.34 3.37 -12.47
C LYS A 63 1.40 2.20 -12.68
N ALA A 64 0.97 2.00 -13.92
CA ALA A 64 0.08 0.90 -14.29
C ALA A 64 0.56 0.24 -15.57
N VAL A 65 0.56 -1.09 -15.58
CA VAL A 65 0.83 -1.89 -16.77
C VAL A 65 -0.45 -2.63 -17.16
N TYR A 66 -0.85 -2.47 -18.41
CA TYR A 66 -2.01 -3.12 -18.99
C TYR A 66 -1.56 -4.28 -19.86
N GLN A 67 -2.13 -5.46 -19.63
CA GLN A 67 -1.94 -6.58 -20.52
C GLN A 67 -3.04 -6.59 -21.59
N LEU A 68 -2.66 -6.86 -22.84
CA LEU A 68 -3.58 -7.19 -23.91
C LEU A 68 -3.12 -8.46 -24.64
N ASN A 69 -3.94 -9.50 -24.59
CA ASN A 69 -3.64 -10.80 -25.19
C ASN A 69 -4.79 -11.37 -26.06
N SER A 70 -5.73 -10.51 -26.45
CA SER A 70 -6.90 -10.87 -27.27
C SER A 70 -6.92 -10.05 -28.56
N ASP A 71 -7.36 -10.67 -29.66
CA ASP A 71 -7.64 -10.04 -30.94
C ASP A 71 -9.11 -9.60 -31.11
N ASP A 72 -9.95 -9.82 -30.09
CA ASP A 72 -11.35 -9.40 -30.11
C ASP A 72 -11.46 -7.86 -30.09
N ASP A 73 -12.14 -7.29 -31.09
CA ASP A 73 -12.26 -5.84 -31.24
C ASP A 73 -12.92 -5.16 -30.03
N LYS A 74 -13.89 -5.80 -29.37
CA LYS A 74 -14.53 -5.25 -28.18
C LYS A 74 -13.55 -5.22 -27.01
N VAL A 75 -12.77 -6.28 -26.80
CA VAL A 75 -11.74 -6.35 -25.75
C VAL A 75 -10.64 -5.30 -25.99
N ILE A 76 -10.16 -5.19 -27.23
CA ILE A 76 -9.15 -4.19 -27.62
C ILE A 76 -9.67 -2.78 -27.33
N ARG A 77 -10.84 -2.42 -27.85
CA ARG A 77 -11.43 -1.09 -27.65
C ARG A 77 -11.72 -0.80 -26.19
N ALA A 78 -12.21 -1.80 -25.44
CA ALA A 78 -12.43 -1.67 -24.00
C ALA A 78 -11.12 -1.38 -23.26
N THR A 79 -10.03 -2.09 -23.60
CA THR A 79 -8.70 -1.86 -23.02
C THR A 79 -8.20 -0.45 -23.29
N LEU A 80 -8.22 0.00 -24.56
CA LEU A 80 -7.79 1.35 -24.93
C LEU A 80 -8.64 2.43 -24.25
N ARG A 81 -9.96 2.23 -24.18
CA ARG A 81 -10.89 3.13 -23.47
C ARG A 81 -10.60 3.16 -21.97
N ASN A 82 -10.35 2.02 -21.34
CA ASN A 82 -10.05 1.94 -19.91
C ASN A 82 -8.75 2.67 -19.56
N ILE A 83 -7.72 2.59 -20.42
CA ILE A 83 -6.50 3.39 -20.28
C ILE A 83 -6.82 4.89 -20.35
N SER A 84 -7.59 5.33 -21.36
CA SER A 84 -7.98 6.73 -21.47
C SER A 84 -8.78 7.22 -20.26
N ASN A 85 -9.66 6.38 -19.71
CA ASN A 85 -10.42 6.67 -18.50
C ASN A 85 -9.52 6.83 -17.28
N ALA A 86 -8.53 5.93 -17.10
CA ALA A 86 -7.58 6.00 -15.99
C ALA A 86 -6.73 7.27 -16.04
N LEU A 87 -6.27 7.67 -17.24
CA LEU A 87 -5.53 8.93 -17.45
C LEU A 87 -6.36 10.18 -17.17
N SER A 88 -7.68 10.08 -17.35
CA SER A 88 -8.62 11.20 -17.14
C SER A 88 -9.17 11.25 -15.71
N ASP A 89 -8.79 10.30 -14.85
CA ASP A 89 -9.22 10.28 -13.45
C ASP A 89 -8.60 11.47 -12.70
N PRO A 90 -9.39 12.38 -12.10
CA PRO A 90 -8.87 13.55 -11.40
C PRO A 90 -7.90 13.22 -10.25
N ARG A 91 -7.99 12.00 -9.70
CA ARG A 91 -7.10 11.53 -8.64
C ARG A 91 -5.72 11.16 -9.18
N LEU A 92 -5.62 10.78 -10.44
CA LEU A 92 -4.42 10.24 -11.09
C LEU A 92 -3.83 11.20 -12.13
N GLN A 93 -4.60 12.19 -12.58
CA GLN A 93 -4.24 13.14 -13.63
C GLN A 93 -2.85 13.74 -13.40
N ASN A 94 -2.02 13.75 -14.46
CA ASN A 94 -0.63 14.22 -14.46
C ASN A 94 0.33 13.46 -13.50
N ARG A 95 -0.12 12.36 -12.90
CA ARG A 95 0.66 11.55 -11.95
C ARG A 95 0.69 10.07 -12.31
N LEU A 96 0.06 9.65 -13.41
CA LEU A 96 -0.03 8.26 -13.83
C LEU A 96 0.86 8.01 -15.05
N THR A 97 1.78 7.05 -14.92
CA THR A 97 2.49 6.44 -16.04
C THR A 97 1.79 5.14 -16.44
N VAL A 98 1.49 4.98 -17.73
CA VAL A 98 0.84 3.77 -18.25
C VAL A 98 1.70 3.12 -19.31
N GLU A 99 1.81 1.80 -19.24
CA GLU A 99 2.37 0.97 -20.28
C GLU A 99 1.35 -0.08 -20.72
N LEU A 100 1.12 -0.21 -22.03
CA LEU A 100 0.30 -1.26 -22.62
C LEU A 100 1.23 -2.29 -23.26
N VAL A 101 1.22 -3.51 -22.72
CA VAL A 101 2.00 -4.64 -23.23
C VAL A 101 1.06 -5.57 -24.00
N ALA A 102 1.25 -5.66 -25.31
CA ALA A 102 0.55 -6.60 -26.17
C ALA A 102 1.41 -7.85 -26.43
N HIS A 103 0.77 -9.01 -26.40
CA HIS A 103 1.40 -10.30 -26.75
C HIS A 103 0.33 -11.30 -27.20
N GLY A 104 0.76 -12.45 -27.73
CA GLY A 104 -0.16 -13.48 -28.22
C GLY A 104 -1.08 -12.94 -29.32
N SER A 105 -2.40 -13.10 -29.18
CA SER A 105 -3.35 -12.53 -30.16
C SER A 105 -3.48 -11.00 -30.04
N GLY A 106 -3.00 -10.41 -28.93
CA GLY A 106 -3.04 -8.97 -28.69
C GLY A 106 -2.26 -8.13 -29.70
N VAL A 107 -1.30 -8.71 -30.43
CA VAL A 107 -0.55 -8.05 -31.51
C VAL A 107 -1.46 -7.38 -32.55
N ALA A 108 -2.70 -7.88 -32.70
CA ALA A 108 -3.72 -7.29 -33.55
C ALA A 108 -3.95 -5.79 -33.27
N VAL A 109 -3.75 -5.31 -32.04
CA VAL A 109 -3.91 -3.88 -31.74
C VAL A 109 -2.90 -3.01 -32.51
N PHE A 110 -1.70 -3.53 -32.78
CA PHE A 110 -0.60 -2.78 -33.37
C PHE A 110 -0.42 -2.98 -34.88
N GLN A 111 -1.21 -3.85 -35.51
CA GLN A 111 -1.14 -4.10 -36.95
C GLN A 111 -1.69 -2.93 -37.76
N LYS A 112 -0.95 -2.48 -38.79
CA LYS A 112 -1.36 -1.41 -39.72
C LYS A 112 -2.66 -1.70 -40.48
N SER A 113 -2.99 -2.98 -40.64
CA SER A 113 -4.23 -3.42 -41.29
C SER A 113 -5.47 -3.26 -40.41
N LYS A 114 -5.31 -2.86 -39.14
CA LYS A 114 -6.38 -2.77 -38.15
C LYS A 114 -6.73 -1.31 -37.83
N PRO A 115 -7.99 -1.00 -37.46
CA PRO A 115 -8.49 0.37 -37.35
C PRO A 115 -8.21 0.99 -35.97
N TYR A 116 -7.00 0.80 -35.43
CA TYR A 116 -6.63 1.25 -34.07
C TYR A 116 -5.60 2.39 -34.06
N GLU A 117 -5.06 2.77 -35.22
CA GLU A 117 -3.96 3.75 -35.31
C GLU A 117 -4.26 5.04 -34.56
N GLN A 118 -5.40 5.68 -34.86
CA GLN A 118 -5.74 6.96 -34.24
C GLN A 118 -5.88 6.84 -32.72
N LEU A 119 -6.54 5.79 -32.23
CA LEU A 119 -6.70 5.55 -30.79
C LEU A 119 -5.35 5.39 -30.09
N LEU A 120 -4.42 4.68 -30.73
CA LEU A 120 -3.07 4.48 -30.20
C LEU A 120 -2.23 5.76 -30.26
N GLN A 121 -2.35 6.56 -31.33
CA GLN A 121 -1.69 7.86 -31.41
C GLN A 121 -2.19 8.81 -30.32
N ASP A 122 -3.51 8.82 -30.05
CA ASP A 122 -4.11 9.63 -28.99
C ASP A 122 -3.59 9.20 -27.60
N LEU A 123 -3.48 7.89 -27.35
CA LEU A 123 -2.89 7.37 -26.11
C LEU A 123 -1.40 7.71 -26.00
N LYS A 124 -0.64 7.55 -27.08
CA LYS A 124 0.78 7.92 -27.12
C LYS A 124 0.97 9.43 -26.86
N ALA A 125 0.11 10.29 -27.39
CA ALA A 125 0.14 11.73 -27.14
C ALA A 125 -0.11 12.07 -25.66
N LYS A 126 -0.86 11.23 -24.95
CA LYS A 126 -1.05 11.32 -23.49
C LYS A 126 0.08 10.66 -22.68
N GLY A 127 1.14 10.17 -23.33
CA GLY A 127 2.31 9.59 -22.68
C GLY A 127 2.21 8.09 -22.40
N VAL A 128 1.23 7.38 -22.99
CA VAL A 128 1.15 5.91 -22.86
C VAL A 128 2.29 5.26 -23.63
N ILE A 129 3.00 4.34 -22.97
CA ILE A 129 4.03 3.51 -23.58
C ILE A 129 3.35 2.30 -24.22
N LEU A 130 3.58 2.08 -25.51
CA LEU A 130 2.97 1.00 -26.28
C LEU A 130 4.05 -0.03 -26.61
N VAL A 131 3.93 -1.26 -26.11
CA VAL A 131 4.99 -2.28 -26.16
C VAL A 131 4.47 -3.58 -26.76
N GLU A 132 5.14 -4.07 -27.79
CA GLU A 132 4.87 -5.37 -28.42
C GLU A 132 5.91 -6.43 -28.01
N CYS A 133 5.45 -7.66 -27.83
CA CYS A 133 6.28 -8.82 -27.51
C CYS A 133 7.01 -9.38 -28.74
N GLU A 134 8.33 -9.38 -28.76
CA GLU A 134 9.11 -9.91 -29.88
C GLU A 134 8.95 -11.43 -30.06
N ASN A 135 8.75 -12.20 -28.99
CA ASN A 135 8.45 -13.63 -29.12
C ASN A 135 7.14 -13.86 -29.88
N THR A 136 6.11 -13.05 -29.64
CA THR A 136 4.85 -13.13 -30.38
C THR A 136 5.06 -12.88 -31.88
N LEU A 137 5.89 -11.90 -32.24
CA LEU A 137 6.22 -11.64 -33.64
C LEU A 137 6.93 -12.82 -34.29
N LYS A 138 7.89 -13.42 -33.60
CA LYS A 138 8.62 -14.60 -34.08
C LYS A 138 7.68 -15.81 -34.25
N GLU A 139 6.87 -16.12 -33.24
CA GLU A 139 5.94 -17.25 -33.24
C GLU A 139 4.86 -17.13 -34.33
N ARG A 140 4.40 -15.91 -34.59
CA ARG A 140 3.33 -15.64 -35.58
C ARG A 140 3.85 -15.25 -36.96
N ASN A 141 5.18 -15.20 -37.15
CA ASN A 141 5.83 -14.77 -38.39
C ASN A 141 5.37 -13.37 -38.87
N ILE A 142 5.20 -12.44 -37.93
CA ILE A 142 4.79 -11.05 -38.23
C ILE A 142 6.04 -10.17 -38.32
N SER A 143 6.18 -9.45 -39.43
CA SER A 143 7.26 -8.47 -39.61
C SER A 143 6.96 -7.18 -38.85
N LYS A 144 7.98 -6.56 -38.24
CA LYS A 144 7.84 -5.23 -37.62
C LYS A 144 7.32 -4.17 -38.60
N SER A 145 7.57 -4.35 -39.91
CA SER A 145 7.06 -3.44 -40.95
C SER A 145 5.54 -3.45 -41.10
N GLU A 146 4.86 -4.49 -40.63
CA GLU A 146 3.40 -4.62 -40.61
C GLU A 146 2.76 -3.89 -39.42
N LEU A 147 3.58 -3.44 -38.45
CA LEU A 147 3.13 -2.80 -37.23
C LEU A 147 3.36 -1.29 -37.27
N PHE A 148 2.55 -0.53 -36.53
CA PHE A 148 2.71 0.92 -36.46
C PHE A 148 4.13 1.31 -35.98
N PRO A 149 4.78 2.29 -36.62
CA PRO A 149 6.20 2.59 -36.40
C PRO A 149 6.50 3.27 -35.06
N PHE A 150 5.46 3.65 -34.31
CA PHE A 150 5.58 4.41 -33.07
C PHE A 150 5.51 3.56 -31.79
N ILE A 151 5.44 2.23 -31.93
CA ILE A 151 5.45 1.28 -30.80
C ILE A 151 6.87 0.90 -30.42
N GLN A 152 7.03 0.40 -29.20
CA GLN A 152 8.27 -0.16 -28.67
C GLN A 152 8.18 -1.69 -28.63
N TYR A 153 9.31 -2.34 -28.35
CA TYR A 153 9.40 -3.79 -28.33
C TYR A 153 10.08 -4.26 -27.04
N THR A 154 9.61 -5.39 -26.50
CA THR A 154 10.24 -6.11 -25.39
C THR A 154 10.50 -7.57 -25.82
N PRO A 155 11.57 -8.24 -25.35
CA PRO A 155 11.84 -9.62 -25.71
C PRO A 155 10.68 -10.58 -25.38
N SER A 156 9.98 -10.33 -24.27
CA SER A 156 8.87 -11.18 -23.79
C SER A 156 7.80 -10.36 -23.08
N GLY A 157 6.55 -10.44 -23.55
CA GLY A 157 5.42 -9.73 -22.94
C GLY A 157 5.18 -10.16 -21.49
N ASN A 158 5.16 -11.46 -21.20
CA ASN A 158 5.04 -11.95 -19.83
C ASN A 158 6.25 -11.52 -18.96
N GLY A 159 7.45 -11.47 -19.53
CA GLY A 159 8.64 -10.98 -18.83
C GLY A 159 8.50 -9.51 -18.42
N GLU A 160 8.07 -8.66 -19.34
CA GLU A 160 7.79 -7.25 -19.07
C GLU A 160 6.76 -7.09 -17.94
N LEU A 161 5.64 -7.82 -18.02
CA LEU A 161 4.58 -7.79 -17.00
C LEU A 161 5.08 -8.20 -15.61
N ILE A 162 5.94 -9.22 -15.51
CA ILE A 162 6.54 -9.66 -14.24
C ILE A 162 7.49 -8.58 -13.69
N ILE A 163 8.34 -8.01 -14.54
CA ILE A 163 9.29 -6.96 -14.15
C ILE A 163 8.54 -5.74 -13.62
N LYS A 164 7.56 -5.22 -14.38
CA LYS A 164 6.77 -4.04 -13.97
C LYS A 164 6.02 -4.29 -12.66
N GLN A 165 5.39 -5.45 -12.50
CA GLN A 165 4.73 -5.79 -11.23
C GLN A 165 5.72 -5.83 -10.06
N THR A 166 6.91 -6.39 -10.27
CA THR A 166 7.98 -6.44 -9.25
C THR A 166 8.49 -5.05 -8.89
N GLU A 167 8.53 -4.13 -9.85
CA GLU A 167 8.83 -2.70 -9.64
C GLU A 167 7.69 -1.92 -8.95
N GLY A 168 6.59 -2.59 -8.59
CA GLY A 168 5.44 -1.99 -7.90
C GLY A 168 4.42 -1.32 -8.82
N TRP A 169 4.43 -1.64 -10.12
CA TRP A 169 3.37 -1.19 -11.03
C TRP A 169 2.08 -1.94 -10.75
N ALA A 170 0.94 -1.25 -10.82
CA ALA A 170 -0.37 -1.88 -10.80
C ALA A 170 -0.58 -2.68 -12.10
N TYR A 171 -0.88 -3.96 -11.98
CA TYR A 171 -1.21 -4.80 -13.13
C TYR A 171 -2.71 -4.80 -13.39
N ILE A 172 -3.09 -4.55 -14.64
CA ILE A 172 -4.48 -4.48 -15.09
C ILE A 172 -4.67 -5.37 -16.33
N HIS A 173 -5.66 -6.25 -16.29
CA HIS A 173 -6.04 -7.11 -17.42
C HIS A 173 -7.56 -7.04 -17.62
N PRO A 174 -8.04 -6.14 -18.51
CA PRO A 174 -9.47 -5.90 -18.73
C PRO A 174 -10.22 -7.03 -19.43
#